data_AF-A0A938PEF1-F1
#
_entry.id   AF-A0A938PEF1-F1
#
_cell.length_a   1.000
_cell.length_b   1.000
_cell.length_c   1.000
_cell.angle_alpha   90.00
_cell.angle_beta   90.00
_cell.angle_gamma   90.00
#
_symmetry.space_group_name_H-M   'P 1'
#
loop_
_entity.id
_entity.type
_entity.pdbx_description
1 polymer ?
#
loop_
_entity_poly.entity_id
_entity_poly.type
_entity_poly.pdbx_seq_one_letter_code
_entity_poly.pdbx_strand_id
1 'polypeptide(L)'
;MKINWNKYLNYDVNVTLHENYGIVQSEKMENPFYEIVFKTGKLIEVFEDGLMLLAKYQDRDIEIFIPYPSIKCVEIIHPEKKKE
;
A
#
# COMPACT_ATOMS: atom_id res chain seq x y z
N MET A 1 -6.68 12.76 -0.47
CA MET A 1 -5.98 13.28 -1.68
C MET A 1 -6.99 13.42 -2.82
N LYS A 2 -6.96 14.49 -3.62
CA LYS A 2 -7.79 14.62 -4.84
C LYS A 2 -7.00 14.16 -6.07
N ILE A 3 -6.65 12.87 -6.12
CA ILE A 3 -6.02 12.23 -7.27
C ILE A 3 -7.08 11.48 -8.07
N ASN A 4 -7.02 11.55 -9.40
CA ASN A 4 -7.84 10.68 -10.26
C ASN A 4 -7.16 9.32 -10.41
N TRP A 5 -7.43 8.40 -9.48
CA TRP A 5 -6.80 7.08 -9.40
C TRP A 5 -7.06 6.18 -10.62
N ASN A 6 -8.19 6.37 -11.32
CA ASN A 6 -8.52 5.60 -12.52
C ASN A 6 -7.44 5.70 -13.61
N LYS A 7 -6.64 6.77 -13.63
CA LYS A 7 -5.51 6.94 -14.56
C LYS A 7 -4.37 5.94 -14.33
N TYR A 8 -4.32 5.33 -13.16
CA TYR A 8 -3.21 4.47 -12.72
C TYR A 8 -3.65 3.01 -12.54
N LEU A 9 -4.83 2.63 -13.06
CA LEU A 9 -5.22 1.23 -13.11
C LEU A 9 -4.18 0.40 -13.87
N ASN A 10 -3.87 -0.76 -13.31
CA ASN A 10 -2.83 -1.71 -13.72
C ASN A 10 -1.37 -1.28 -13.48
N TYR A 11 -1.13 -0.11 -12.88
CA TYR A 11 0.21 0.29 -12.45
C TYR A 11 0.56 -0.40 -11.14
N ASP A 12 1.85 -0.66 -10.94
CA ASP A 12 2.34 -1.13 -9.65
C ASP A 12 2.49 0.08 -8.72
N VAL A 13 2.06 -0.09 -7.46
CA VAL A 13 2.08 0.97 -6.46
C VAL A 13 2.67 0.46 -5.15
N ASN A 14 3.35 1.36 -4.44
CA ASN A 14 3.70 1.17 -3.04
C ASN A 14 2.86 2.14 -2.21
N VAL A 15 2.25 1.63 -1.15
CA VAL A 15 1.40 2.40 -0.25
C VAL A 15 2.00 2.36 1.14
N THR A 16 2.37 3.53 1.66
CA THR A 16 2.73 3.71 3.06
C THR A 16 1.47 4.03 3.85
N LEU A 17 1.24 3.27 4.92
CA LEU A 17 0.07 3.45 5.76
C LEU A 17 0.31 4.43 6.92
N HIS A 18 -0.76 5.02 7.44
CA HIS A 18 -0.74 5.86 8.65
C HIS A 18 -0.59 5.01 9.91
N GLU A 19 -1.10 3.78 9.87
CA GLU A 19 -0.99 2.81 10.94
C GLU A 19 0.48 2.44 11.13
N ASN A 20 0.99 2.73 12.33
CA ASN A 20 2.17 2.08 12.85
C ASN A 20 1.70 1.01 13.83
N TYR A 21 2.08 -0.25 13.65
CA TYR A 21 1.91 -1.22 14.73
C TYR A 21 3.03 -0.98 15.74
N GLY A 22 2.66 -0.62 16.96
CA GLY A 22 3.59 -0.63 18.08
C GLY A 22 3.82 -2.08 18.50
N ILE A 23 5.05 -2.58 18.34
CA ILE A 23 5.42 -3.87 18.93
C ILE A 23 5.89 -3.56 20.35
N VAL A 24 5.07 -3.89 21.35
CA VAL A 24 5.52 -3.94 22.75
C VAL A 24 6.13 -5.33 22.97
N GLN A 25 7.45 -5.43 22.82
CA GLN A 25 8.14 -6.73 22.82
C GLN A 25 8.38 -7.29 24.24
N SER A 26 8.20 -6.48 25.31
CA SER A 26 8.21 -6.96 26.70
C SER A 26 7.74 -5.88 27.69
N GLU A 27 7.38 -6.27 28.92
CA GLU A 27 7.05 -5.38 30.05
C GLU A 27 8.19 -4.41 30.45
N LYS A 28 9.39 -4.53 29.88
CA LYS A 28 10.59 -3.74 30.21
C LYS A 28 11.00 -2.71 29.16
N MET A 29 10.27 -2.57 28.05
CA MET A 29 10.60 -1.53 27.06
C MET A 29 10.04 -0.17 27.48
N GLU A 30 10.92 0.77 27.82
CA GLU A 30 10.55 2.17 28.15
C GLU A 30 10.08 2.98 26.92
N ASN A 31 10.48 2.58 25.71
CA ASN A 31 10.11 3.27 24.47
C ASN A 31 9.50 2.27 23.47
N PRO A 32 8.24 2.47 23.02
CA PRO A 32 7.65 1.62 21.99
C PRO A 32 8.37 1.81 20.64
N PHE A 33 8.66 0.70 19.94
CA PHE A 33 9.10 0.73 18.56
C PHE A 33 7.90 0.63 17.63
N TYR A 34 7.85 1.51 16.63
CA TYR A 34 6.77 1.61 15.66
C TYR A 34 7.28 1.11 14.31
N GLU A 35 6.67 0.06 13.78
CA GLU A 35 6.98 -0.41 12.43
C GLU A 35 6.08 0.30 11.41
N ILE A 36 6.69 0.86 10.37
CA ILE A 36 5.96 1.48 9.26
C ILE A 36 5.40 0.35 8.39
N VAL A 37 4.08 0.36 8.18
CA VAL A 37 3.44 -0.65 7.33
C VAL A 37 3.44 -0.18 5.87
N PHE A 38 3.98 -1.03 5.01
CA PHE A 38 3.95 -0.85 3.56
C PHE A 38 3.09 -1.94 2.91
N LYS A 39 2.35 -1.58 1.88
CA LYS A 39 1.65 -2.51 0.98
C LYS A 39 2.12 -2.25 -0.44
N THR A 40 2.44 -3.32 -1.17
CA THR A 40 2.89 -3.25 -2.55
C THR A 40 2.03 -4.18 -3.39
N GLY A 41 1.64 -3.73 -4.56
CA GLY A 41 0.86 -4.53 -5.51
C GLY A 41 0.44 -3.72 -6.73
N LYS A 42 -0.25 -4.40 -7.64
CA LYS A 42 -0.85 -3.78 -8.82
C LYS A 42 -2.19 -3.18 -8.46
N LEU A 43 -2.42 -1.90 -8.76
CA LEU A 43 -3.74 -1.28 -8.59
C LEU A 43 -4.72 -1.88 -9.60
N ILE A 44 -5.67 -2.68 -9.14
CA ILE A 44 -6.64 -3.38 -10.00
C ILE A 44 -8.02 -2.73 -10.01
N GLU A 45 -8.39 -2.03 -8.93
CA GLU A 45 -9.70 -1.39 -8.82
C GLU A 45 -9.65 -0.17 -7.90
N VAL A 46 -10.53 0.80 -8.18
CA VAL A 46 -10.67 2.05 -7.44
C VAL A 46 -12.11 2.16 -6.95
N PHE A 47 -12.27 2.26 -5.63
CA PHE A 47 -13.56 2.43 -4.97
C PHE A 47 -13.73 3.87 -4.47
N GLU A 48 -14.94 4.23 -4.07
CA GLU A 48 -15.22 5.54 -3.49
C GLU A 48 -14.46 5.77 -2.16
N ASP A 49 -14.13 4.70 -1.45
CA ASP A 49 -13.55 4.70 -0.11
C ASP A 49 -12.12 4.14 -0.05
N GLY A 50 -11.57 3.62 -1.13
CA GLY A 50 -10.24 3.01 -1.11
C GLY A 50 -9.70 2.51 -2.44
N LEU A 51 -8.60 1.77 -2.34
CA LEU A 51 -7.87 1.16 -3.46
C LEU A 51 -7.82 -0.35 -3.26
N MET A 52 -7.96 -1.12 -4.34
CA MET A 52 -7.72 -2.56 -4.33
C MET A 52 -6.44 -2.88 -5.07
N LEU A 53 -5.53 -3.56 -4.37
CA LEU A 53 -4.27 -4.02 -4.95
C LEU A 53 -4.29 -5.54 -5.12
N LEU A 54 -3.75 -6.02 -6.24
CA LEU A 54 -3.39 -7.42 -6.44
C LEU A 54 -1.91 -7.61 -6.08
N ALA A 55 -1.62 -8.55 -5.19
CA ALA A 55 -0.27 -8.87 -4.74
C ALA A 55 -0.05 -10.39 -4.68
N LYS A 56 1.22 -10.80 -4.49
CA LYS A 56 1.58 -12.20 -4.28
C LYS A 56 1.89 -12.45 -2.81
N TYR A 57 1.30 -13.50 -2.24
CA TYR A 57 1.63 -14.02 -0.91
C TYR A 57 1.76 -15.53 -0.98
N GLN A 58 2.96 -16.06 -0.70
CA GLN A 58 3.27 -17.50 -0.75
C GLN A 58 2.74 -18.15 -2.04
N ASP A 59 3.13 -17.58 -3.19
CA ASP A 59 2.74 -17.98 -4.55
C ASP A 59 1.25 -17.88 -4.92
N ARG A 60 0.42 -17.34 -4.02
CA ARG A 60 -1.00 -17.09 -4.27
C ARG A 60 -1.23 -15.62 -4.57
N ASP A 61 -2.16 -15.35 -5.48
CA ASP A 61 -2.68 -14.01 -5.65
C ASP A 61 -3.58 -13.67 -4.46
N ILE A 62 -3.35 -12.50 -3.88
CA ILE A 62 -4.19 -11.94 -2.82
C ILE A 62 -4.63 -10.55 -3.21
N GLU A 63 -5.82 -10.20 -2.78
CA GLU A 63 -6.38 -8.86 -2.91
C GLU A 63 -6.19 -8.11 -1.58
N ILE A 64 -5.75 -6.86 -1.68
CA ILE A 64 -5.48 -5.98 -0.54
C ILE A 64 -6.31 -4.72 -0.73
N PHE A 65 -7.37 -4.60 0.05
CA PHE A 65 -8.15 -3.37 0.13
C PHE A 65 -7.49 -2.38 1.10
N ILE A 66 -7.28 -1.14 0.64
CA ILE A 66 -6.67 -0.08 1.43
C ILE A 66 -7.63 1.13 1.48
N PRO A 67 -8.21 1.44 2.65
CA PRO A 67 -9.05 2.63 2.81
C PRO A 67 -8.25 3.92 2.63
N TYR A 68 -8.84 4.93 1.98
CA TYR A 68 -8.18 6.24 1.81
C TYR A 68 -7.69 6.89 3.12
N PRO A 69 -8.42 6.80 4.26
CA PRO A 69 -7.95 7.37 5.52
C PRO A 69 -6.66 6.73 6.05
N SER A 70 -6.37 5.48 5.67
CA SER A 70 -5.15 4.77 6.07
C SER A 70 -3.94 5.14 5.24
N ILE A 71 -4.11 5.83 4.09
CA ILE A 71 -3.02 6.11 3.16
C ILE A 71 -2.25 7.37 3.58
N LYS A 72 -1.00 7.19 4.01
CA LYS A 72 -0.06 8.27 4.29
C LYS A 72 0.64 8.77 3.02
N CYS A 73 1.08 7.84 2.17
CA CYS A 73 1.80 8.13 0.93
C CYS A 73 1.56 7.01 -0.09
N VAL A 74 1.58 7.35 -1.38
CA VAL A 74 1.55 6.38 -2.48
C VAL A 74 2.64 6.73 -3.48
N GLU A 75 3.46 5.74 -3.84
CA GLU A 75 4.42 5.81 -4.93
C GLU A 75 3.83 5.05 -6.13
N ILE A 76 3.71 5.72 -7.27
CA ILE A 76 3.18 5.13 -8.51
C ILE A 76 4.36 4.76 -9.40
N ILE A 77 4.52 3.47 -9.67
CA ILE A 77 5.62 2.94 -10.47
C ILE A 77 5.16 2.91 -11.93
N HIS A 78 5.71 3.81 -12.73
CA HIS A 78 5.44 3.85 -14.16
C HIS A 78 6.15 2.69 -14.87
N PRO A 79 5.49 1.99 -15.81
CA PRO A 79 6.13 0.95 -16.59
C PRO A 79 7.30 1.55 -17.38
N GLU A 80 8.38 0.78 -17.51
CA GLU A 80 9.52 1.19 -18.33
C GLU A 80 9.04 1.47 -19.76
N LYS A 81 9.36 2.66 -20.27
CA LYS A 81 9.19 2.93 -21.70
C LYS A 81 10.16 2.01 -22.43
N LYS A 82 9.66 0.97 -23.09
CA LYS A 82 10.45 0.22 -24.07
C LYS A 82 10.99 1.25 -25.07
N LYS A 83 12.31 1.42 -25.10
CA LYS A 83 12.97 2.13 -26.19
C LYS A 83 12.81 1.22 -27.41
N GLU A 84 12.04 1.68 -28.39
CA GLU A 84 12.00 1.09 -29.74
C GLU A 84 13.37 1.14 -30.41
#